data_AF-A0A3R7GJK7-F1
#
_entry.id   AF-A0A3R7GJK7-F1
#
_cell.length_a   1.000
_cell.length_b   1.000
_cell.length_c   1.000
_cell.angle_alpha   90.00
_cell.angle_beta   90.00
_cell.angle_gamma   90.00
#
_symmetry.space_group_name_H-M   'P 1'
#
loop_
_entity.id
_entity.type
_entity.pdbx_description
1 polymer ?
#
loop_
_entity_poly.entity_id
_entity_poly.type
_entity_poly.pdbx_seq_one_letter_code
_entity_poly.pdbx_strand_id
1 'polypeptide(L)'
;MTSSSSKLPPVPTQARDLYHPTFQRHDGNLVLELRRSGIPRCNCQATPITAVADTHLPFTVDVVMLARLDTARDFLMLDQWDVKRIVYELKPDTIADVDNFQGFVEYLKRGREGNALAGVALEMHAQGYKIFILPPGQVARTFGYDGDMMLAILRSR
;
A
#
# COMPACT_ATOMS: atom_id res chain seq x y z
N MET A 1 49.85 40.80 16.13
CA MET A 1 48.41 40.96 16.41
C MET A 1 47.84 41.66 15.18
N THR A 2 47.01 41.09 14.32
CA THR A 2 45.75 40.38 14.55
C THR A 2 45.45 39.44 13.36
N SER A 3 45.08 38.19 13.63
CA SER A 3 44.59 37.23 12.62
C SER A 3 43.08 37.40 12.42
N SER A 4 42.66 37.68 11.19
CA SER A 4 41.26 37.74 10.77
C SER A 4 40.67 36.33 10.63
N SER A 5 39.74 35.95 11.49
CA SER A 5 38.85 34.80 11.27
C SER A 5 37.47 35.29 10.87
N SER A 6 37.13 35.10 9.59
CA SER A 6 35.79 35.27 9.05
C SER A 6 34.87 34.17 9.58
N LYS A 7 33.93 34.57 10.45
CA LYS A 7 32.89 33.70 10.99
C LYS A 7 31.79 33.54 9.93
N LEU A 8 31.64 32.33 9.38
CA LEU A 8 30.49 32.00 8.52
C LEU A 8 29.19 32.13 9.32
N PRO A 9 28.09 32.63 8.72
CA PRO A 9 26.81 32.70 9.40
C PRO A 9 26.29 31.29 9.69
N PRO A 10 25.51 31.10 10.77
CA PRO A 10 24.91 29.81 11.07
C PRO A 10 23.91 29.44 9.97
N VAL A 11 24.01 28.20 9.48
CA VAL A 11 23.05 27.60 8.56
C VAL A 11 21.67 27.57 9.24
N PRO A 12 20.58 28.04 8.60
CA PRO A 12 19.26 27.96 9.20
C PRO A 12 18.83 26.49 9.37
N THR A 13 18.65 26.07 10.61
CA THR A 13 18.06 24.77 10.99
C THR A 13 16.54 24.78 10.77
N GLN A 14 16.10 25.05 9.54
CA GLN A 14 14.69 24.98 9.12
C GLN A 14 14.59 24.36 7.72
N ALA A 15 14.83 23.06 7.65
CA ALA A 15 14.50 22.26 6.47
C ALA A 15 14.32 20.78 6.84
N ARG A 16 13.67 20.48 7.98
CA ARG A 16 13.26 19.11 8.33
C ARG A 16 11.75 18.86 8.32
N ASP A 17 10.94 19.89 8.08
CA ASP A 17 9.47 19.78 8.08
C ASP A 17 8.82 19.95 6.70
N LEU A 18 9.57 19.74 5.61
CA LEU A 18 9.05 19.82 4.24
C LEU A 18 8.89 18.43 3.62
N TYR A 19 8.04 17.60 4.22
CA TYR A 19 7.03 16.75 3.56
C TYR A 19 6.33 15.91 4.64
N HIS A 20 5.52 16.54 5.48
CA HIS A 20 4.43 15.81 6.11
C HIS A 20 3.27 15.87 5.13
N PRO A 21 2.98 14.80 4.35
CA PRO A 21 1.69 14.74 3.69
C PRO A 21 0.68 14.84 4.84
N THR A 22 -0.06 15.95 4.87
CA THR A 22 -1.23 16.11 5.73
C THR A 22 -2.02 14.82 5.65
N PHE A 23 -2.17 14.15 6.79
CA PHE A 23 -2.97 12.94 6.94
C PHE A 23 -4.36 13.21 6.34
N GLN A 24 -4.59 12.83 5.07
CA GLN A 24 -5.90 12.96 4.46
C GLN A 24 -6.70 11.75 4.90
N ARG A 25 -7.30 11.87 6.09
CA ARG A 25 -8.39 10.99 6.47
C ARG A 25 -9.66 11.59 5.89
N HIS A 26 -10.32 10.86 5.00
CA HIS A 26 -11.68 11.18 4.57
C HIS A 26 -12.62 10.36 5.46
N ASP A 27 -13.50 11.03 6.21
CA ASP A 27 -14.43 10.41 7.15
C ASP A 27 -13.78 9.45 8.17
N GLY A 28 -12.54 9.76 8.58
CA GLY A 28 -11.78 8.96 9.57
C GLY A 28 -11.04 7.76 9.00
N ASN A 29 -11.27 7.39 7.73
CA ASN A 29 -10.56 6.32 7.04
C ASN A 29 -9.22 6.80 6.48
N LEU A 30 -8.23 5.92 6.46
CA LEU A 30 -6.96 6.19 5.80
C LEU A 30 -7.19 6.29 4.29
N VAL A 31 -6.77 7.38 3.64
CA VAL A 31 -6.74 7.45 2.17
C VAL A 31 -5.32 7.23 1.68
N LEU A 32 -5.16 6.35 0.69
CA LEU A 32 -3.89 6.12 0.00
C LEU A 32 -4.01 6.36 -1.50
N GLU A 33 -2.94 6.86 -2.12
CA GLU A 33 -2.77 6.90 -3.57
C GLU A 33 -2.23 5.55 -4.04
N LEU A 34 -3.01 4.84 -4.85
CA LEU A 34 -2.59 3.62 -5.51
C LEU A 34 -1.91 3.97 -6.83
N ARG A 35 -0.67 3.50 -6.97
CA ARG A 35 0.16 3.67 -8.17
C ARG A 35 0.53 2.32 -8.75
N ARG A 36 0.96 2.37 -10.01
CA ARG A 36 1.64 1.25 -10.64
C ARG A 36 2.82 1.74 -11.45
N SER A 37 4.00 1.29 -11.08
CA SER A 37 5.27 1.65 -11.72
C SER A 37 5.41 3.18 -11.81
N GLY A 38 5.08 3.88 -10.72
CA GLY A 38 5.12 5.33 -10.60
C GLY A 38 3.92 6.07 -11.20
N ILE A 39 3.04 5.41 -11.96
CA ILE A 39 1.88 6.04 -12.60
C ILE A 39 0.67 5.98 -11.64
N PRO A 40 0.07 7.13 -11.25
CA PRO A 40 -1.15 7.18 -10.46
C PRO A 40 -2.30 6.41 -11.13
N ARG A 41 -3.06 5.67 -10.32
CA ARG A 41 -4.27 4.97 -10.75
C ARG A 41 -5.49 5.60 -10.13
N CYS A 42 -5.60 5.56 -8.81
CA CYS A 42 -6.73 6.08 -8.07
C CYS A 42 -6.35 6.34 -6.62
N ASN A 43 -7.16 7.13 -5.92
CA ASN A 43 -7.15 7.19 -4.47
C ASN A 43 -8.10 6.14 -3.90
N CYS A 44 -7.69 5.52 -2.80
CA CYS A 44 -8.43 4.46 -2.13
C CYS A 44 -8.59 4.79 -0.64
N GLN A 45 -9.81 4.68 -0.12
CA GLN A 45 -10.05 4.53 1.30
C GLN A 45 -9.64 3.11 1.72
N ALA A 46 -8.85 3.01 2.79
CA ALA A 46 -8.37 1.78 3.37
C ALA A 46 -9.00 1.54 4.74
N THR A 47 -9.91 0.57 4.80
CA THR A 47 -10.61 0.18 6.03
C THR A 47 -10.05 -1.13 6.56
N PRO A 48 -9.51 -1.18 7.79
CA PRO A 48 -8.98 -2.42 8.34
C PRO A 48 -10.10 -3.46 8.53
N ILE A 49 -9.88 -4.67 8.04
CA ILE A 49 -10.74 -5.84 8.25
C ILE A 49 -10.27 -6.61 9.49
N THR A 50 -8.95 -6.69 9.69
CA THR A 50 -8.36 -7.26 10.90
C THR A 50 -8.41 -6.25 12.04
N ALA A 51 -8.36 -6.73 13.29
CA ALA A 51 -8.30 -5.89 14.48
C ALA A 51 -7.15 -4.86 14.41
N VAL A 52 -7.32 -3.74 15.12
CA VAL A 52 -6.40 -2.59 15.11
C VAL A 52 -4.96 -3.04 15.36
N ALA A 53 -4.08 -2.66 14.45
CA ALA A 53 -2.65 -2.93 14.51
C ALA A 53 -1.88 -1.61 14.60
N ASP A 54 -0.71 -1.63 15.27
CA ASP A 54 0.17 -0.47 15.41
C ASP A 54 0.86 -0.08 14.08
N THR A 55 0.79 -0.95 13.08
CA THR A 55 1.37 -0.76 11.75
C THR A 55 0.25 -0.50 10.75
N HIS A 56 0.39 0.58 9.98
CA HIS A 56 -0.59 1.03 9.00
C HIS A 56 -0.01 1.06 7.58
N LEU A 57 -0.90 0.98 6.59
CA LEU A 57 -0.55 1.26 5.20
C LEU A 57 0.08 2.66 5.04
N PRO A 58 1.04 2.83 4.13
CA PRO A 58 1.52 4.14 3.74
C PRO A 58 0.47 4.89 2.90
N PHE A 59 0.61 6.21 2.80
CA PHE A 59 -0.27 7.05 1.96
C PHE A 59 -0.08 6.88 0.46
N THR A 60 1.00 6.21 0.05
CA THR A 60 1.25 5.88 -1.35
C THR A 60 1.65 4.43 -1.40
N VAL A 61 1.00 3.66 -2.26
CA VAL A 61 1.33 2.27 -2.53
C VAL A 61 1.59 2.15 -4.03
N ASP A 62 2.84 1.95 -4.41
CA ASP A 62 3.26 1.75 -5.80
C ASP A 62 3.50 0.27 -6.10
N VAL A 63 2.59 -0.30 -6.88
CA VAL A 63 2.72 -1.66 -7.38
C VAL A 63 3.85 -1.72 -8.40
N VAL A 64 5.02 -2.16 -7.95
CA VAL A 64 6.26 -2.28 -8.73
C VAL A 64 6.50 -3.70 -9.26
N MET A 65 5.85 -4.70 -8.67
CA MET A 65 5.96 -6.10 -9.09
C MET A 65 4.59 -6.78 -9.10
N LEU A 66 4.51 -7.95 -9.73
CA LEU A 66 3.30 -8.75 -9.81
C LEU A 66 3.62 -10.18 -9.36
N ALA A 67 2.72 -10.78 -8.59
CA ALA A 67 2.79 -12.18 -8.18
C ALA A 67 1.57 -12.93 -8.71
N ARG A 68 1.72 -14.18 -9.15
CA ARG A 68 0.59 -14.98 -9.63
C ARG A 68 -0.23 -15.51 -8.45
N LEU A 69 -1.55 -15.34 -8.47
CA LEU A 69 -2.42 -15.74 -7.37
C LEU A 69 -2.44 -17.25 -7.10
N ASP A 70 -2.11 -18.09 -8.08
CA ASP A 70 -1.93 -19.53 -7.86
C ASP A 70 -0.76 -19.86 -6.92
N THR A 71 0.20 -18.94 -6.75
CA THR A 71 1.30 -19.01 -5.77
C THR A 71 1.02 -18.24 -4.48
N ALA A 72 -0.22 -17.81 -4.24
CA ALA A 72 -0.57 -16.98 -3.08
C ALA A 72 -0.24 -17.61 -1.73
N ARG A 73 -0.31 -18.93 -1.62
CA ARG A 73 0.08 -19.66 -0.42
C ARG A 73 1.52 -19.36 -0.02
N ASP A 74 2.42 -19.26 -0.99
CA ASP A 74 3.85 -19.03 -0.76
C ASP A 74 4.16 -17.57 -0.48
N PHE A 75 3.69 -16.64 -1.34
CA PHE A 75 4.05 -15.23 -1.16
C PHE A 75 3.27 -14.56 -0.01
N LEU A 76 2.10 -15.06 0.38
CA LEU A 76 1.43 -14.65 1.61
C LEU A 76 1.87 -15.50 2.81
N MET A 77 2.66 -16.54 2.57
CA MET A 77 3.18 -17.47 3.58
C MET A 77 2.07 -18.11 4.41
N LEU A 78 0.91 -18.44 3.83
CA LEU A 78 -0.34 -18.75 4.55
C LEU A 78 -0.21 -19.90 5.57
N ASP A 79 0.82 -20.73 5.46
CA ASP A 79 1.12 -21.84 6.37
C ASP A 79 1.91 -21.44 7.62
N GLN A 80 2.40 -20.22 7.66
CA GLN A 80 3.17 -19.68 8.77
C GLN A 80 2.24 -18.87 9.68
N TRP A 81 1.98 -19.43 10.86
CA TRP A 81 1.07 -18.87 11.86
C TRP A 81 1.66 -17.66 12.58
N ASP A 82 2.98 -17.57 12.66
CA ASP A 82 3.75 -16.49 13.29
C ASP A 82 3.87 -15.26 12.37
N VAL A 83 3.71 -15.43 11.06
CA VAL A 83 3.66 -14.33 10.10
C VAL A 83 2.39 -13.51 10.29
N LYS A 84 2.55 -12.29 10.81
CA LYS A 84 1.48 -11.30 10.93
C LYS A 84 1.01 -10.82 9.56
N ARG A 85 -0.30 -10.74 9.40
CA ARG A 85 -1.00 -10.22 8.20
C ARG A 85 -2.07 -9.24 8.64
N ILE A 86 -1.92 -7.98 8.25
CA ILE A 86 -2.92 -6.93 8.50
C ILE A 86 -3.63 -6.68 7.18
N VAL A 87 -4.95 -6.79 7.19
CA VAL A 87 -5.77 -6.77 5.97
C VAL A 87 -6.64 -5.52 5.97
N TYR A 88 -6.64 -4.81 4.85
CA TYR A 88 -7.48 -3.65 4.59
C TYR A 88 -8.35 -3.90 3.37
N GLU A 89 -9.62 -3.56 3.46
CA GLU A 89 -10.48 -3.33 2.30
C GLU A 89 -10.09 -2.00 1.65
N LEU A 90 -9.91 -1.98 0.33
CA LEU A 90 -9.68 -0.76 -0.43
C LEU A 90 -10.93 -0.39 -1.23
N LYS A 91 -11.52 0.77 -0.97
CA LYS A 91 -12.62 1.33 -1.78
C LYS A 91 -12.15 2.57 -2.53
N PRO A 92 -12.65 2.87 -3.73
CA PRO A 92 -12.37 4.15 -4.38
C PRO A 92 -12.76 5.30 -3.45
N ASP A 93 -11.91 6.31 -3.32
CA ASP A 93 -12.18 7.43 -2.41
C ASP A 93 -13.31 8.34 -2.90
N THR A 94 -13.33 8.62 -4.20
CA THR A 94 -14.37 9.44 -4.82
C THR A 94 -15.00 8.75 -6.04
N ILE A 95 -16.10 9.32 -6.54
CA ILE A 95 -16.73 8.86 -7.80
C ILE A 95 -15.74 8.94 -8.97
N ALA A 96 -14.81 9.92 -8.96
CA ALA A 96 -13.78 10.05 -10.00
C ALA A 96 -12.74 8.92 -9.98
N ASP A 97 -12.60 8.21 -8.86
CA ASP A 97 -11.65 7.12 -8.69
C ASP A 97 -12.20 5.76 -9.16
N VAL A 98 -13.53 5.65 -9.31
CA VAL A 98 -14.24 4.37 -9.56
C VAL A 98 -13.76 3.69 -10.84
N ASP A 99 -13.70 4.41 -11.96
CA ASP A 99 -13.34 3.82 -13.25
C ASP A 99 -11.90 3.31 -13.26
N ASN A 100 -10.97 4.08 -12.70
CA ASN A 100 -9.57 3.67 -12.61
C ASN A 100 -9.36 2.52 -11.61
N PHE A 101 -10.09 2.52 -10.49
CA PHE A 101 -10.10 1.43 -9.53
C PHE A 101 -10.57 0.13 -10.20
N GLN A 102 -11.72 0.17 -10.90
CA GLN A 102 -12.25 -1.00 -11.59
C GLN A 102 -11.36 -1.45 -12.74
N GLY A 103 -10.78 -0.52 -13.48
CA GLY A 103 -9.76 -0.81 -14.50
C GLY A 103 -8.56 -1.55 -13.90
N PHE A 104 -8.14 -1.21 -12.69
CA PHE A 104 -7.04 -1.89 -12.01
C PHE A 104 -7.44 -3.26 -11.45
N VAL A 105 -8.65 -3.41 -10.92
CA VAL A 105 -9.23 -4.71 -10.53
C VAL A 105 -9.22 -5.66 -11.73
N GLU A 106 -9.77 -5.22 -12.86
CA GLU A 106 -9.84 -6.03 -14.08
C GLU A 106 -8.46 -6.32 -14.65
N TYR A 107 -7.53 -5.37 -14.55
CA TYR A 107 -6.13 -5.62 -14.88
C TYR A 107 -5.54 -6.80 -14.07
N LEU A 108 -5.73 -6.81 -12.74
CA LEU A 108 -5.22 -7.87 -11.88
C LEU A 108 -5.93 -9.20 -12.12
N LYS A 109 -7.25 -9.20 -12.33
CA LYS A 109 -8.05 -10.41 -12.60
C LYS A 109 -7.69 -11.06 -13.94
N ARG A 110 -7.56 -10.26 -15.01
CA ARG A 110 -7.11 -10.76 -16.33
C ARG A 110 -5.68 -11.28 -16.27
N GLY A 111 -4.84 -10.58 -15.50
CA GLY A 111 -3.48 -10.98 -15.21
C GLY A 111 -2.63 -11.24 -16.46
N ARG A 112 -1.84 -12.31 -16.45
CA ARG A 112 -1.00 -12.73 -17.58
C ARG A 112 -1.19 -14.22 -17.82
N GLU A 113 -1.36 -14.61 -19.09
CA GLU A 113 -1.52 -16.01 -19.49
C GLU A 113 -2.71 -16.70 -18.78
N GLY A 114 -3.77 -15.94 -18.49
CA GLY A 114 -4.97 -16.42 -17.79
C GLY A 114 -4.83 -16.58 -16.28
N ASN A 115 -3.67 -16.24 -15.70
CA ASN A 115 -3.46 -16.29 -14.26
C ASN A 115 -3.66 -14.90 -13.66
N ALA A 116 -4.65 -14.79 -12.77
CA ALA A 116 -4.87 -13.58 -11.98
C ALA A 116 -3.64 -13.25 -11.14
N LEU A 117 -3.42 -11.96 -10.90
CA LEU A 117 -2.22 -11.42 -10.27
C LEU A 117 -2.56 -10.67 -8.97
N ALA A 118 -1.60 -10.66 -8.06
CA ALA A 118 -1.49 -9.69 -6.99
C ALA A 118 -0.49 -8.59 -7.37
N GLY A 119 -0.79 -7.35 -7.03
CA GLY A 119 0.20 -6.29 -6.99
C GLY A 119 1.14 -6.44 -5.80
N VAL A 120 2.41 -6.10 -5.95
CA VAL A 120 3.40 -6.11 -4.86
C VAL A 120 4.08 -4.76 -4.78
N ALA A 121 4.09 -4.19 -3.57
CA ALA A 121 4.70 -2.91 -3.26
C ALA A 121 5.70 -3.04 -2.10
N LEU A 122 6.69 -2.14 -2.06
CA LEU A 122 7.91 -2.28 -1.24
C LEU A 122 8.17 -1.10 -0.30
N GLU A 123 7.22 -0.16 -0.18
CA GLU A 123 7.36 1.06 0.62
C GLU A 123 7.67 0.76 2.08
N MET A 124 7.14 -0.36 2.60
CA MET A 124 7.34 -0.79 3.98
C MET A 124 8.44 -1.85 4.16
N HIS A 125 9.24 -2.10 3.12
CA HIS A 125 10.25 -3.15 3.14
C HIS A 125 11.30 -2.90 4.23
N ALA A 126 11.73 -1.65 4.44
CA ALA A 126 12.70 -1.30 5.48
C ALA A 126 12.16 -1.54 6.91
N GLN A 127 10.85 -1.49 7.09
CA GLN A 127 10.15 -1.76 8.35
C GLN A 127 9.82 -3.26 8.53
N GLY A 128 10.27 -4.12 7.61
CA GLY A 128 10.06 -5.56 7.71
C GLY A 128 8.70 -6.04 7.17
N TYR A 129 8.03 -5.24 6.33
CA TYR A 129 6.75 -5.61 5.72
C TYR A 129 6.82 -5.61 4.19
N LYS A 130 5.99 -6.43 3.56
CA LYS A 130 5.65 -6.33 2.13
C LYS A 130 4.16 -6.07 1.99
N ILE A 131 3.78 -5.27 1.00
CA ILE A 131 2.39 -4.94 0.72
C ILE A 131 1.94 -5.71 -0.51
N PHE A 132 0.80 -6.37 -0.40
CA PHE A 132 0.15 -7.07 -1.51
C PHE A 132 -1.21 -6.47 -1.79
N ILE A 133 -1.50 -6.18 -3.07
CA ILE A 133 -2.83 -5.75 -3.53
C ILE A 133 -3.49 -6.94 -4.22
N LEU A 134 -4.55 -7.48 -3.62
CA LEU A 134 -5.31 -8.59 -4.17
C LEU A 134 -6.58 -8.07 -4.84
N PRO A 135 -6.94 -8.55 -6.05
CA PRO A 135 -8.31 -8.41 -6.55
C PRO A 135 -9.28 -9.26 -5.70
N PRO A 136 -10.59 -8.96 -5.74
CA PRO A 136 -11.60 -9.84 -5.15
C PRO A 136 -11.52 -11.25 -5.76
N GLY A 137 -11.74 -12.29 -4.95
CA GLY A 137 -11.69 -13.68 -5.43
C GLY A 137 -11.36 -14.71 -4.35
N GLN A 138 -10.99 -15.92 -4.79
CA GLN A 138 -10.73 -17.06 -3.89
C GLN A 138 -9.63 -16.78 -2.87
N VAL A 139 -8.54 -16.12 -3.28
CA VAL A 139 -7.44 -15.79 -2.35
C VAL A 139 -7.90 -14.79 -1.28
N ALA A 140 -8.68 -13.77 -1.64
CA ALA A 140 -9.24 -12.81 -0.69
C ALA A 140 -10.13 -13.50 0.36
N ARG A 141 -10.92 -14.50 -0.06
CA ARG A 141 -11.76 -15.31 0.85
C ARG A 141 -10.99 -16.09 1.91
N THR A 142 -9.70 -16.39 1.68
CA THR A 142 -8.86 -17.02 2.73
C THR A 142 -8.64 -16.13 3.94
N PHE A 143 -8.88 -14.82 3.81
CA PHE A 143 -8.85 -13.83 4.89
C PHE A 143 -10.24 -13.53 5.46
N GLY A 144 -11.27 -14.32 5.11
CA GLY A 144 -12.64 -14.09 5.54
C GLY A 144 -13.35 -12.94 4.82
N TYR A 145 -12.77 -12.43 3.72
CA TYR A 145 -13.39 -11.36 2.92
C TYR A 145 -14.17 -11.92 1.73
N ASP A 146 -15.47 -11.66 1.69
CA ASP A 146 -16.40 -12.10 0.65
C ASP A 146 -16.91 -10.97 -0.26
N GLY A 147 -16.44 -9.74 -0.06
CA GLY A 147 -16.82 -8.57 -0.85
C GLY A 147 -16.13 -8.48 -2.22
N ASP A 148 -16.51 -7.43 -2.95
CA ASP A 148 -16.12 -7.21 -4.35
C ASP A 148 -14.98 -6.19 -4.52
N MET A 149 -14.37 -5.74 -3.42
CA MET A 149 -13.30 -4.74 -3.46
C MET A 149 -11.91 -5.39 -3.41
N MET A 150 -10.88 -4.59 -3.72
CA MET A 150 -9.50 -5.04 -3.54
C MET A 150 -9.14 -5.13 -2.07
N LEU A 151 -8.20 -6.02 -1.75
CA LEU A 151 -7.55 -6.05 -0.45
C LEU A 151 -6.13 -5.55 -0.53
N ALA A 152 -5.71 -4.76 0.45
CA ALA A 152 -4.30 -4.52 0.74
C ALA A 152 -3.89 -5.35 1.96
N ILE A 153 -2.82 -6.12 1.82
CA ILE A 153 -2.28 -6.98 2.88
C ILE A 153 -0.87 -6.54 3.22
N LEU A 154 -0.66 -6.08 4.45
CA LEU A 154 0.68 -5.96 5.04
C LEU A 154 1.05 -7.30 5.62
N ARG A 155 2.05 -7.94 5.02
CA ARG A 155 2.61 -9.20 5.51
C ARG A 155 3.99 -8.92 6.11
N SER A 156 4.20 -9.33 7.35
CA SER A 156 5.55 -9.33 7.94
C SER A 156 6.51 -10.25 7.15
N ARG A 157 7.81 -10.01 7.28
CA ARG A 157 8.85 -10.85 6.69
C ARG A 157 9.09 -12.13 7.44
#